data_AF-A0A3Q2W9D1-F1
#
_entry.id   AF-A0A3Q2W9D1-F1
#
_cell.length_a   1.000
_cell.length_b   1.000
_cell.length_c   1.000
_cell.angle_alpha   90.00
_cell.angle_beta   90.00
_cell.angle_gamma   90.00
#
_symmetry.space_group_name_H-M   'P 1'
#
loop_
_entity.id
_entity.type
_entity.pdbx_description
1 polymer ?
#
loop_
_entity_poly.entity_id
_entity_poly.type
_entity_poly.pdbx_seq_one_letter_code
_entity_poly.pdbx_strand_id
1 'polypeptide(L)'
;MKVNCHALFWVRTQCPQMKAQNHGHILTIASVLGLFSTACDYCASKFAAVGFHESLAHELLSEEVEGVKTTLVCPYIVDTGMFEGCKIRYEVELLLPPLEPQYCVEQAMNAILVNQPLVCIPRLTYLPILFRLITVFKLLLSLFFFRLLPWESNVTAYRFMGSDKCMYPFIETTKKQVTNGSVAVA
;
A
#
# COMPACT_ATOMS: atom_id res chain seq x y z
N MET A 1 -1.03 -2.20 -14.38
CA MET A 1 -0.87 -3.61 -13.97
C MET A 1 0.45 -4.26 -14.37
N LYS A 2 0.93 -4.14 -15.62
CA LYS A 2 2.19 -4.78 -16.07
C LYS A 2 3.39 -4.49 -15.14
N VAL A 3 3.60 -3.22 -14.78
CA VAL A 3 4.74 -2.82 -13.92
C VAL A 3 4.48 -3.21 -12.46
N ASN A 4 3.46 -2.65 -11.83
CA ASN A 4 3.25 -2.81 -10.38
C ASN A 4 2.80 -4.21 -9.92
N CYS A 5 2.41 -5.10 -10.82
CA CYS A 5 1.94 -6.45 -10.48
C CYS A 5 2.68 -7.54 -11.24
N HIS A 6 2.72 -7.50 -12.58
CA HIS A 6 3.38 -8.59 -13.31
C HIS A 6 4.87 -8.64 -13.01
N ALA A 7 5.52 -7.49 -12.75
CA ALA A 7 6.93 -7.47 -12.41
C ALA A 7 7.28 -8.21 -11.12
N LEU A 8 6.33 -8.32 -10.18
CA LEU A 8 6.53 -9.05 -8.93
C LEU A 8 6.70 -10.55 -9.17
N PHE A 9 6.02 -11.11 -10.18
CA PHE A 9 6.20 -12.52 -10.55
C PHE A 9 7.60 -12.79 -11.12
N TRP A 10 8.26 -11.80 -11.72
CA TRP A 10 9.67 -11.94 -12.10
C TRP A 10 10.58 -12.01 -10.88
N VAL A 11 10.27 -11.31 -9.78
CA VAL A 11 11.04 -11.43 -8.53
C VAL A 11 10.98 -12.86 -7.97
N ARG A 12 9.84 -13.54 -8.17
CA ARG A 12 9.69 -14.95 -7.75
C ARG A 12 10.74 -15.88 -8.37
N THR A 13 11.28 -15.56 -9.55
CA THR A 13 12.30 -16.41 -10.19
C THR A 13 13.61 -16.45 -9.39
N GLN A 14 13.85 -15.50 -8.50
CA GLN A 14 15.03 -15.45 -7.63
C GLN A 14 14.85 -16.27 -6.34
N CYS A 15 13.62 -16.66 -6.00
CA CYS A 15 13.31 -17.39 -4.78
C CYS A 15 14.01 -18.77 -4.69
N PRO A 16 14.10 -19.60 -5.76
CA PRO A 16 14.79 -20.89 -5.68
C PRO A 16 16.25 -20.76 -5.21
N GLN A 17 16.97 -19.74 -5.67
CA GLN A 17 18.36 -19.51 -5.26
C GLN A 17 18.45 -19.08 -3.79
N MET A 18 17.59 -18.14 -3.36
CA MET A 18 17.55 -17.70 -1.96
C MET A 18 17.18 -18.85 -1.00
N LYS A 19 16.24 -19.71 -1.41
CA LYS A 19 15.86 -20.93 -0.67
C LYS A 19 17.02 -21.92 -0.59
N ALA A 20 17.71 -22.18 -1.70
CA ALA A 20 18.86 -23.09 -1.73
C ALA A 20 20.01 -22.62 -0.81
N GLN A 21 20.21 -21.30 -0.70
CA GLN A 21 21.19 -20.69 0.21
C GLN A 21 20.67 -20.52 1.64
N ASN A 22 19.36 -20.73 1.86
CA ASN A 22 18.62 -20.36 3.06
C ASN A 22 19.02 -18.96 3.56
N HIS A 23 19.12 -18.00 2.64
CA HIS A 23 19.54 -16.64 2.94
C HIS A 23 19.01 -15.68 1.87
N GLY A 24 18.40 -14.59 2.32
CA GLY A 24 17.98 -13.49 1.45
C GLY A 24 16.93 -12.61 2.10
N HIS A 25 16.60 -11.51 1.43
CA HIS A 25 15.53 -10.62 1.86
C HIS A 25 14.76 -10.10 0.65
N ILE A 26 13.46 -10.37 0.61
CA ILE A 26 12.56 -9.86 -0.43
C ILE A 26 11.79 -8.66 0.11
N LEU A 27 12.07 -7.50 -0.48
CA LEU A 27 11.40 -6.25 -0.16
C LEU A 27 10.30 -5.97 -1.20
N THR A 28 9.11 -5.62 -0.75
CA THR A 28 8.02 -5.17 -1.63
C THR A 28 7.58 -3.77 -1.25
N ILE A 29 7.75 -2.81 -2.17
CA ILE A 29 7.30 -1.42 -1.99
C ILE A 29 5.89 -1.27 -2.55
N ALA A 30 4.89 -1.30 -1.67
CA ALA A 30 3.49 -1.15 -2.00
C ALA A 30 3.02 0.28 -1.72
N SER A 31 1.96 0.44 -0.93
CA SER A 31 1.37 1.70 -0.47
C SER A 31 0.29 1.36 0.55
N VAL A 32 -0.06 2.30 1.42
CA VAL A 32 -1.25 2.16 2.27
C VAL A 32 -2.54 1.99 1.44
N LEU A 33 -2.56 2.47 0.19
CA LEU A 33 -3.65 2.23 -0.78
C LEU A 33 -3.72 0.77 -1.30
N GLY A 34 -2.77 -0.08 -0.91
CA GLY A 34 -2.88 -1.54 -1.07
C GLY A 34 -3.60 -2.22 0.10
N LEU A 35 -3.90 -1.48 1.17
CA LEU A 35 -4.55 -1.99 2.39
C LEU A 35 -5.99 -1.46 2.53
N PHE A 36 -6.26 -0.28 1.95
CA PHE A 36 -7.58 0.34 1.87
C PHE A 36 -7.78 1.04 0.52
N SER A 37 -9.04 1.17 0.10
CA SER A 37 -9.42 1.43 -1.30
C SER A 37 -9.98 2.84 -1.51
N THR A 38 -9.36 3.67 -2.34
CA THR A 38 -9.90 5.00 -2.68
C THR A 38 -9.92 5.27 -4.19
N ALA A 39 -8.85 4.92 -4.91
CA ALA A 39 -8.66 5.16 -6.35
C ALA A 39 -8.52 3.84 -7.13
N CYS A 40 -9.40 3.61 -8.12
CA CYS A 40 -9.59 2.27 -8.73
C CYS A 40 -8.30 1.58 -9.21
N ASP A 41 -7.60 2.13 -10.20
CA ASP A 41 -6.53 1.39 -10.89
C ASP A 41 -5.23 1.32 -10.10
N TYR A 42 -4.84 2.42 -9.45
CA TYR A 42 -3.64 2.46 -8.61
C TYR A 42 -3.80 1.58 -7.37
N CYS A 43 -4.93 1.69 -6.67
CA CYS A 43 -5.20 0.83 -5.51
C CYS A 43 -5.21 -0.63 -5.95
N ALA A 44 -5.92 -1.01 -7.01
CA ALA A 44 -5.92 -2.39 -7.50
C ALA A 44 -4.50 -2.93 -7.71
N SER A 45 -3.61 -2.11 -8.27
CA SER A 45 -2.21 -2.50 -8.45
C SER A 45 -1.43 -2.68 -7.14
N LYS A 46 -1.71 -1.87 -6.12
CA LYS A 46 -1.06 -1.96 -4.80
C LYS A 46 -1.66 -3.06 -3.93
N PHE A 47 -2.96 -3.34 -4.06
CA PHE A 47 -3.60 -4.53 -3.48
C PHE A 47 -2.99 -5.81 -4.06
N ALA A 48 -2.76 -5.85 -5.37
CA ALA A 48 -2.06 -6.98 -5.99
C ALA A 48 -0.63 -7.14 -5.45
N ALA A 49 0.10 -6.04 -5.21
CA ALA A 49 1.43 -6.09 -4.61
C ALA A 49 1.43 -6.61 -3.17
N VAL A 50 0.48 -6.15 -2.34
CA VAL A 50 0.29 -6.66 -0.97
C VAL A 50 -0.05 -8.15 -0.99
N GLY A 51 -1.05 -8.54 -1.79
CA GLY A 51 -1.47 -9.95 -1.87
C GLY A 51 -0.38 -10.88 -2.39
N PHE A 52 0.41 -10.44 -3.37
CA PHE A 52 1.59 -11.18 -3.82
C PHE A 52 2.60 -11.37 -2.68
N HIS A 53 2.92 -10.29 -1.95
CA HIS A 53 3.88 -10.33 -0.86
C HIS A 53 3.44 -11.28 0.26
N GLU A 54 2.18 -11.15 0.71
CA GLU A 54 1.60 -12.01 1.75
C GLU A 54 1.62 -13.49 1.33
N SER A 55 1.24 -13.77 0.07
CA SER A 55 1.26 -15.13 -0.47
C SER A 55 2.67 -15.72 -0.48
N LEU A 56 3.67 -14.93 -0.91
CA LEU A 56 5.06 -15.37 -0.95
C LEU A 56 5.64 -15.59 0.45
N ALA A 57 5.35 -14.70 1.39
CA ALA A 57 5.77 -14.85 2.79
C ALA A 57 5.17 -16.13 3.40
N HIS A 58 3.90 -16.42 3.12
CA HIS A 58 3.25 -17.64 3.57
C HIS A 58 3.85 -18.91 2.94
N GLU A 59 4.17 -18.88 1.64
CA GLU A 59 4.86 -19.98 0.95
C GLU A 59 6.20 -20.30 1.64
N LEU A 60 7.04 -19.29 1.87
CA LEU A 60 8.34 -19.46 2.54
C LEU A 60 8.22 -20.03 3.96
N LEU A 61 7.22 -19.57 4.73
CA LEU A 61 6.95 -20.10 6.07
C LEU A 61 6.46 -21.56 6.02
N SER A 62 5.59 -21.90 5.07
CA SER A 62 5.05 -23.26 4.93
C SER A 62 6.09 -24.28 4.49
N GLU A 63 7.15 -23.83 3.81
CA GLU A 63 8.29 -24.62 3.37
C GLU A 63 9.43 -24.64 4.41
N GLU A 64 9.22 -24.06 5.60
CA GLU A 64 10.19 -23.99 6.69
C GLU A 64 11.50 -23.27 6.31
N VAL A 65 11.42 -22.32 5.37
CA VAL A 65 12.57 -21.52 4.92
C VAL A 65 12.76 -20.33 5.86
N GLU A 66 13.54 -20.51 6.91
CA GLU A 66 13.72 -19.48 7.94
C GLU A 66 14.67 -18.34 7.53
N GLY A 67 15.62 -18.60 6.64
CA GLY A 67 16.69 -17.65 6.32
C GLY A 67 16.35 -16.64 5.22
N VAL A 68 15.22 -16.82 4.54
CA VAL A 68 14.70 -15.86 3.56
C VAL A 68 13.65 -14.97 4.22
N LYS A 69 14.00 -13.71 4.45
CA LYS A 69 13.12 -12.72 5.10
C LYS A 69 12.29 -11.96 4.08
N THR A 70 11.17 -11.43 4.52
CA THR A 70 10.26 -10.64 3.69
C THR A 70 9.87 -9.37 4.43
N THR A 71 9.85 -8.23 3.75
CA THR A 71 9.36 -6.96 4.29
C THR A 71 8.45 -6.26 3.28
N LEU A 72 7.25 -5.91 3.71
CA LEU A 72 6.28 -5.11 2.98
C LEU A 72 6.33 -3.66 3.47
N VAL A 73 6.62 -2.72 2.58
CA VAL A 73 6.63 -1.29 2.87
C VAL A 73 5.39 -0.64 2.27
N CYS A 74 4.56 -0.06 3.13
CA CYS A 74 3.32 0.60 2.76
C CYS A 74 3.39 2.08 3.15
N PRO A 75 4.00 2.94 2.31
CA PRO A 75 4.01 4.36 2.56
C PRO A 75 2.66 5.00 2.19
N TYR A 76 2.37 6.09 2.90
CA TYR A 76 1.37 7.08 2.52
C TYR A 76 1.88 7.95 1.37
N ILE A 77 1.26 9.10 1.14
CA ILE A 77 1.71 10.09 0.17
C ILE A 77 3.14 10.51 0.56
N VAL A 78 4.07 10.32 -0.37
CA VAL A 78 5.46 10.76 -0.26
C VAL A 78 5.67 11.92 -1.22
N ASP A 79 6.31 12.99 -0.76
CA ASP A 79 6.56 14.21 -1.52
C ASP A 79 7.77 14.04 -2.46
N THR A 80 7.58 13.22 -3.49
CA THR A 80 8.55 12.98 -4.57
C THR A 80 8.18 13.70 -5.87
N GLY A 81 7.14 14.53 -5.85
CA GLY A 81 6.49 15.08 -7.05
C GLY A 81 5.55 14.08 -7.77
N MET A 82 5.56 12.78 -7.42
CA MET A 82 4.70 11.77 -8.05
C MET A 82 3.20 12.05 -7.88
N PHE A 83 2.80 12.64 -6.76
CA PHE A 83 1.41 12.97 -6.45
C PHE A 83 1.15 14.47 -6.47
N GLU A 84 1.94 15.24 -7.21
CA GLU A 84 1.78 16.70 -7.29
C GLU A 84 0.36 17.06 -7.77
N GLY A 85 -0.31 17.94 -7.03
CA GLY A 85 -1.71 18.31 -7.26
C GLY A 85 -2.75 17.37 -6.66
N CYS A 86 -2.37 16.23 -6.09
CA CYS A 86 -3.28 15.42 -5.26
C CYS A 86 -3.70 16.22 -4.03
N LYS A 87 -5.00 16.45 -3.84
CA LYS A 87 -5.53 17.20 -2.70
C LYS A 87 -6.42 16.29 -1.85
N ILE A 88 -6.02 16.09 -0.61
CA ILE A 88 -6.86 15.50 0.43
C ILE A 88 -7.57 16.64 1.18
N ARG A 89 -8.58 16.31 2.00
CA ARG A 89 -9.21 17.34 2.84
C ARG A 89 -8.20 17.95 3.81
N TYR A 90 -8.26 19.26 3.98
CA TYR A 90 -7.33 20.03 4.80
C TYR A 90 -7.23 19.51 6.25
N GLU A 91 -8.35 19.10 6.83
CA GLU A 91 -8.40 18.55 8.19
C GLU A 91 -7.62 17.23 8.32
N VAL A 92 -7.59 16.44 7.24
CA VAL A 92 -6.84 15.17 7.16
C VAL A 92 -5.37 15.44 6.86
N GLU A 93 -5.06 16.43 6.03
CA GLU A 93 -3.69 16.86 5.71
C GLU A 93 -2.94 17.35 6.95
N LEU A 94 -3.63 18.07 7.84
CA LEU A 94 -3.05 18.52 9.10
C LEU A 94 -2.64 17.35 10.01
N LEU A 95 -3.39 16.24 9.96
CA LEU A 95 -3.13 15.05 10.76
C LEU A 95 -2.13 14.09 10.10
N LEU A 96 -2.15 14.01 8.77
CA LEU A 96 -1.34 13.13 7.93
C LEU A 96 -0.73 13.93 6.77
N PRO A 97 0.28 14.76 7.04
CA PRO A 97 0.96 15.51 5.99
C PRO A 97 1.73 14.57 5.04
N PRO A 98 2.01 15.00 3.80
CA PRO A 98 2.92 14.29 2.90
C PRO A 98 4.26 14.01 3.56
N LEU A 99 4.80 12.81 3.31
CA LEU A 99 6.05 12.36 3.89
C LEU A 99 7.25 12.85 3.11
N GLU A 100 8.30 13.26 3.82
CA GLU A 100 9.61 13.47 3.21
C GLU A 100 10.18 12.14 2.68
N PRO A 101 10.75 12.11 1.46
CA PRO A 101 11.33 10.88 0.89
C PRO A 101 12.41 10.24 1.77
N GLN A 102 13.29 11.06 2.34
CA GLN A 102 14.38 10.63 3.23
C GLN A 102 13.82 9.89 4.45
N TYR A 103 12.82 10.47 5.11
CA TYR A 103 12.14 9.84 6.23
C TYR A 103 11.51 8.49 5.84
N CYS A 104 10.87 8.41 4.68
CA CYS A 104 10.28 7.16 4.19
C CYS A 104 11.35 6.08 3.98
N VAL A 105 12.50 6.45 3.40
CA VAL A 105 13.64 5.54 3.20
C VAL A 105 14.22 5.08 4.53
N GLU A 106 14.43 5.99 5.48
CA GLU A 106 14.94 5.64 6.82
C GLU A 106 14.03 4.63 7.53
N GLN A 107 12.71 4.85 7.51
CA GLN A 107 11.76 3.91 8.11
C GLN A 107 11.74 2.56 7.39
N ALA A 108 11.84 2.55 6.06
CA ALA A 108 11.92 1.31 5.29
C ALA A 108 13.23 0.55 5.58
N MET A 109 14.37 1.25 5.64
CA MET A 109 15.66 0.66 5.97
C MET A 109 15.69 0.09 7.39
N ASN A 110 15.14 0.82 8.37
CA ASN A 110 15.02 0.32 9.73
C ASN A 110 14.17 -0.96 9.78
N ALA A 111 13.06 -1.01 9.05
CA ALA A 111 12.21 -2.19 8.96
C ALA A 111 12.94 -3.39 8.33
N ILE A 112 13.75 -3.15 7.30
CA ILE A 112 14.60 -4.18 6.67
C ILE A 112 15.61 -4.72 7.70
N LEU A 113 16.35 -3.83 8.37
CA LEU A 113 17.40 -4.21 9.32
C LEU A 113 16.89 -5.03 10.51
N VAL A 114 15.65 -4.78 10.96
CA VAL A 114 15.02 -5.53 12.06
C VAL A 114 14.12 -6.68 11.58
N ASN A 115 14.14 -7.00 10.28
CA ASN A 115 13.28 -8.03 9.66
C ASN A 115 11.79 -7.86 9.97
N GLN A 116 11.32 -6.61 10.00
CA GLN A 116 9.91 -6.31 10.22
C GLN A 116 9.11 -6.73 8.98
N PRO A 117 8.07 -7.59 9.13
CA PRO A 117 7.33 -8.13 7.99
C PRO A 117 6.45 -7.09 7.28
N LEU A 118 5.95 -6.10 8.02
CA LEU A 118 5.13 -5.01 7.47
C LEU A 118 5.47 -3.70 8.17
N VAL A 119 5.79 -2.66 7.39
CA VAL A 119 5.97 -1.28 7.85
C VAL A 119 5.00 -0.35 7.12
N CYS A 120 4.11 0.32 7.87
CA CYS A 120 3.25 1.39 7.36
C CYS A 120 3.80 2.75 7.80
N ILE A 121 3.91 3.69 6.87
CA ILE A 121 4.55 5.00 7.08
C ILE A 121 3.55 6.09 6.70
N PRO A 122 3.18 7.03 7.60
CA PRO A 122 3.52 7.06 9.02
C PRO A 122 2.77 5.97 9.80
N ARG A 123 3.24 5.60 11.00
CA ARG A 123 2.63 4.54 11.82
C ARG A 123 1.16 4.77 12.16
N LEU A 124 0.65 6.01 12.09
CA LEU A 124 -0.78 6.29 12.24
C LEU A 124 -1.64 5.56 11.20
N THR A 125 -1.08 5.22 10.03
CA THR A 125 -1.78 4.49 8.97
C THR A 125 -2.04 3.02 9.30
N TYR A 126 -1.54 2.50 10.43
CA TYR A 126 -2.03 1.23 10.98
C TYR A 126 -3.45 1.35 11.57
N LEU A 127 -3.90 2.54 11.97
CA LEU A 127 -5.19 2.71 12.64
C LEU A 127 -6.40 2.31 11.77
N PRO A 128 -6.49 2.66 10.48
CA PRO A 128 -7.57 2.15 9.61
C PRO A 128 -7.59 0.62 9.51
N ILE A 129 -6.42 -0.03 9.53
CA ILE A 129 -6.30 -1.50 9.49
C ILE A 129 -6.84 -2.10 10.79
N LEU A 130 -6.41 -1.56 11.92
CA LEU A 130 -6.88 -1.97 13.24
C LEU A 130 -8.37 -1.69 13.41
N PHE A 131 -8.87 -0.55 12.92
CA PHE A 131 -10.29 -0.22 12.97
C PHE A 131 -11.11 -1.19 12.13
N ARG A 132 -10.60 -1.65 10.97
CA ARG A 132 -11.24 -2.72 10.17
C ARG A 132 -11.29 -4.04 10.93
N LEU A 133 -10.23 -4.40 11.66
CA LEU A 133 -10.20 -5.60 12.50
C LEU A 133 -11.14 -5.48 13.72
N ILE A 134 -11.18 -4.33 14.38
CA ILE A 134 -12.06 -4.05 15.52
C ILE A 134 -13.52 -3.98 15.08
N THR A 135 -13.82 -3.34 13.94
CA THR A 135 -15.17 -3.39 13.37
C THR A 135 -15.52 -4.80 12.98
N VAL A 136 -14.63 -5.60 12.37
CA VAL A 136 -14.90 -7.02 12.09
C VAL A 136 -15.04 -7.87 13.37
N PHE A 137 -14.35 -7.55 14.47
CA PHE A 137 -14.46 -8.25 15.76
C PHE A 137 -15.72 -7.85 16.53
N LYS A 138 -16.08 -6.55 16.55
CA LYS A 138 -17.40 -6.06 17.00
C LYS A 138 -18.51 -6.58 16.09
N LEU A 139 -18.26 -6.71 14.79
CA LEU A 139 -19.20 -7.24 13.81
C LEU A 139 -19.35 -8.74 14.02
N LEU A 140 -18.29 -9.52 14.30
CA LEU A 140 -18.36 -10.94 14.66
C LEU A 140 -19.15 -11.17 15.95
N LEU A 141 -19.00 -10.29 16.95
CA LEU A 141 -19.84 -10.29 18.16
C LEU A 141 -21.29 -9.87 17.85
N SER A 142 -21.48 -8.94 16.91
CA SER A 142 -22.77 -8.46 16.40
C SER A 142 -23.35 -9.33 15.27
N LEU A 143 -22.65 -10.37 14.80
CA LEU A 143 -23.08 -11.27 13.72
C LEU A 143 -24.05 -12.32 14.26
N PHE A 144 -24.30 -12.30 15.58
CA PHE A 144 -25.53 -12.84 16.15
C PHE A 144 -26.76 -11.97 15.81
N PHE A 145 -26.61 -10.78 15.21
CA PHE A 145 -27.74 -9.96 14.76
C PHE A 145 -27.62 -9.26 13.39
N PHE A 146 -26.49 -8.70 12.94
CA PHE A 146 -26.48 -7.88 11.70
C PHE A 146 -25.16 -7.93 10.93
N ARG A 147 -25.12 -8.86 9.98
CA ARG A 147 -24.63 -8.64 8.61
C ARG A 147 -25.06 -7.22 8.17
N LEU A 148 -24.14 -6.30 7.80
CA LEU A 148 -24.34 -5.00 7.09
C LEU A 148 -23.55 -3.84 7.73
N LEU A 149 -22.31 -3.62 7.32
CA LEU A 149 -21.94 -2.27 6.92
C LEU A 149 -22.20 -2.22 5.41
N PRO A 150 -23.26 -1.54 4.93
CA PRO A 150 -23.53 -1.40 3.51
C PRO A 150 -22.28 -0.84 2.81
N TRP A 151 -22.02 -1.29 1.57
CA TRP A 151 -20.97 -0.72 0.70
C TRP A 151 -20.99 0.82 0.70
N GLU A 152 -22.19 1.39 0.77
CA GLU A 152 -22.47 2.82 0.86
C GLU A 152 -21.79 3.53 2.05
N SER A 153 -21.63 2.87 3.20
CA SER A 153 -20.97 3.46 4.38
C SER A 153 -19.48 3.68 4.14
N ASN A 154 -18.82 2.74 3.47
CA ASN A 154 -17.40 2.88 3.11
C ASN A 154 -17.22 4.00 2.07
N VAL A 155 -18.08 4.05 1.05
CA VAL A 155 -18.06 5.12 0.04
C VAL A 155 -18.31 6.49 0.69
N THR A 156 -19.22 6.57 1.66
CA THR A 156 -19.50 7.81 2.41
C THR A 156 -18.30 8.25 3.24
N ALA A 157 -17.59 7.32 3.88
CA ALA A 157 -16.35 7.65 4.59
C ALA A 157 -15.27 8.17 3.64
N TYR A 158 -15.08 7.56 2.47
CA TYR A 158 -14.12 8.03 1.47
C TYR A 158 -14.51 9.40 0.89
N ARG A 159 -15.79 9.64 0.62
CA ARG A 159 -16.34 10.97 0.25
C ARG A 159 -16.14 12.00 1.34
N PHE A 160 -16.38 11.62 2.60
CA PHE A 160 -16.15 12.49 3.73
C PHE A 160 -14.67 12.81 3.88
N MET A 161 -13.74 11.90 3.66
CA MET A 161 -12.31 12.21 3.69
C MET A 161 -11.82 12.98 2.45
N GLY A 162 -12.65 13.10 1.41
CA GLY A 162 -12.27 13.64 0.10
C GLY A 162 -11.31 12.75 -0.69
N SER A 163 -11.07 11.53 -0.21
CA SER A 163 -10.16 10.56 -0.82
C SER A 163 -10.70 10.00 -2.14
N ASP A 164 -12.01 10.12 -2.39
CA ASP A 164 -12.66 9.71 -3.63
C ASP A 164 -12.30 10.61 -4.82
N LYS A 165 -11.97 11.89 -4.56
CA LYS A 165 -11.64 12.89 -5.59
C LYS A 165 -10.19 13.34 -5.58
N CYS A 166 -9.37 12.87 -4.62
CA CYS A 166 -8.02 13.36 -4.44
C CYS A 166 -7.13 13.17 -5.69
N MET A 167 -7.39 12.12 -6.47
CA MET A 167 -6.68 11.80 -7.71
C MET A 167 -7.14 12.59 -8.95
N TYR A 168 -8.30 13.26 -8.93
CA TYR A 168 -8.84 13.90 -10.14
C TYR A 168 -7.96 15.03 -10.68
N PRO A 169 -7.44 15.96 -9.85
CA PRO A 169 -6.56 17.00 -10.35
C PRO A 169 -5.26 16.42 -10.94
N PHE A 170 -4.71 15.36 -10.33
CA PHE A 170 -3.53 14.66 -10.86
C PHE A 170 -3.79 14.07 -12.24
N ILE A 171 -4.93 13.39 -12.42
CA ILE A 171 -5.34 12.80 -13.70
C ILE A 171 -5.51 13.89 -14.76
N GLU A 172 -6.12 15.03 -14.42
CA GLU A 172 -6.29 16.15 -15.34
C GLU A 172 -4.96 16.78 -15.76
N THR A 173 -4.04 16.98 -14.81
CA THR A 173 -2.69 17.51 -15.09
C THR A 173 -1.89 16.55 -15.97
N THR A 174 -1.90 15.24 -15.65
CA THR A 174 -1.21 14.21 -16.44
C THR A 174 -1.77 14.15 -17.87
N LYS A 175 -3.10 14.17 -18.04
CA LYS A 175 -3.73 14.20 -19.36
C LYS A 175 -3.28 15.41 -20.17
N LYS A 176 -3.25 16.61 -19.56
CA LYS A 176 -2.79 17.85 -20.22
C LYS A 176 -1.32 17.76 -20.64
N GLN A 177 -0.44 17.23 -19.80
CA GLN A 177 0.99 17.04 -20.13
C GLN A 177 1.19 16.05 -21.27
N VAL A 178 0.42 14.95 -21.31
CA VAL A 178 0.45 13.97 -22.40
C VAL A 178 -0.03 14.59 -23.72
N THR A 179 -1.12 15.36 -23.72
CA THR A 179 -1.61 16.05 -24.93
C THR A 179 -0.71 17.19 -25.40
N ASN A 180 0.04 17.83 -24.50
CA ASN A 180 0.93 18.95 -24.83
C ASN A 180 2.36 18.49 -25.18
N GLY A 181 2.64 17.18 -25.24
CA GLY A 181 3.92 16.62 -25.68
C GLY A 181 5.11 16.86 -24.74
N SER A 182 4.87 17.26 -23.49
CA SER A 182 5.90 17.67 -22.53
C SER A 182 6.38 16.57 -21.57
N VAL A 183 6.03 15.30 -21.83
CA VAL A 183 6.56 14.18 -21.03
C VAL A 183 7.95 13.80 -21.55
N ALA A 184 8.99 14.34 -20.91
CA ALA A 184 10.32 13.75 -20.98
C ALA A 184 10.24 12.37 -20.30
N VAL A 185 10.34 11.32 -21.12
CA VAL A 185 10.40 9.94 -20.65
C VAL A 185 11.72 9.76 -19.90
N ALA A 186 11.64 9.47 -18.61
CA ALA A 186 12.73 8.91 -17.81
C ALA A 186 12.35 7.47 -17.41
#